data_AF-A0A355FPR6-F1
#
_entry.id   AF-A0A355FPR6-F1
#
_cell.length_a   1.000
_cell.length_b   1.000
_cell.length_c   1.000
_cell.angle_alpha   90.00
_cell.angle_beta   90.00
_cell.angle_gamma   90.00
#
_symmetry.space_group_name_H-M   'P 1'
#
loop_
_entity.id
_entity.type
_entity.pdbx_description
1 polymer ?
#
loop_
_entity_poly.entity_id
_entity_poly.type
_entity_poly.pdbx_seq_one_letter_code
_entity_poly.pdbx_strand_id
1 'polypeptide(L)'
;MKGAVIFDLDGVIVSTDDCHYRAWQQLADEEGIYFDAEINQRLRGVSRMDSLEIILERADRNYTNEEKKVLADRKNAYYRELIQALTPDNILPGVGPILAGLKEHGIKIAVGSSSKNTPLIL
;
A
#
# COMPACT_ATOMS: atom_id res chain seq x y z
N MET A 1 13.45 -30.49 1.03
CA MET A 1 13.14 -29.63 2.20
C MET A 1 11.65 -29.32 2.19
N LYS A 2 10.98 -29.30 3.35
CA LYS A 2 9.63 -28.72 3.47
C LYS A 2 9.79 -27.35 4.11
N GLY A 3 9.33 -26.29 3.44
CA GLY A 3 9.44 -24.92 3.91
C GLY A 3 8.46 -24.01 3.19
N ALA A 4 8.25 -22.82 3.75
CA ALA A 4 7.45 -21.78 3.13
C ALA A 4 8.16 -20.43 3.26
N VAL A 5 7.98 -19.56 2.28
CA VAL A 5 8.37 -18.15 2.34
C VAL A 5 7.12 -17.30 2.28
N ILE A 6 6.98 -16.38 3.22
CA ILE A 6 5.90 -15.38 3.25
C ILE A 6 6.52 -14.06 2.82
N PHE A 7 6.05 -13.52 1.71
CA PHE A 7 6.48 -12.22 1.20
C PHE A 7 5.52 -11.14 1.64
N ASP A 8 6.04 -9.96 1.98
CA ASP A 8 5.23 -8.76 1.88
C ASP A 8 4.98 -8.43 0.39
N LEU A 9 4.02 -7.57 0.10
CA LEU A 9 3.67 -7.15 -1.26
C LEU A 9 4.39 -5.86 -1.65
N ASP A 10 4.03 -4.78 -0.97
CA ASP A 10 4.42 -3.41 -1.30
C ASP A 10 5.90 -3.21 -0.97
N GLY A 11 6.72 -2.88 -1.99
CA GLY A 11 8.16 -2.69 -1.83
C GLY A 11 8.98 -3.99 -1.72
N VAL A 12 8.33 -5.16 -1.82
CA VAL A 12 9.00 -6.48 -1.82
C VAL A 12 8.74 -7.26 -3.11
N ILE A 13 7.47 -7.42 -3.50
CA ILE A 13 7.10 -8.06 -4.77
C ILE A 13 6.93 -7.01 -5.87
N VAL A 14 6.29 -5.89 -5.54
CA VAL A 14 5.87 -4.85 -6.49
C VAL A 14 6.09 -3.47 -5.89
N SER A 15 6.46 -2.50 -6.73
CA SER A 15 6.59 -1.11 -6.30
C SER A 15 5.25 -0.36 -6.42
N THR A 16 4.51 -0.27 -5.33
CA THR A 16 3.23 0.45 -5.18
C THR A 16 3.32 1.70 -4.30
N ASP A 17 4.50 1.98 -3.75
CA ASP A 17 4.76 3.12 -2.86
C ASP A 17 4.29 4.45 -3.44
N ASP A 18 4.54 4.68 -4.75
CA ASP A 18 4.09 5.88 -5.46
C ASP A 18 2.56 5.99 -5.52
N CYS A 19 1.87 4.86 -5.71
CA CYS A 19 0.40 4.83 -5.71
C CYS A 19 -0.17 5.19 -4.33
N HIS A 20 0.46 4.71 -3.26
CA HIS A 20 0.07 5.09 -1.90
C HIS A 20 0.32 6.57 -1.63
N TYR A 21 1.51 7.06 -1.98
CA TYR A 21 1.88 8.47 -1.82
C TYR A 21 0.89 9.38 -2.54
N ARG A 22 0.65 9.16 -3.83
CA ARG A 22 -0.23 9.99 -4.67
C ARG A 22 -1.67 9.99 -4.17
N ALA A 23 -2.19 8.83 -3.76
CA ALA A 23 -3.54 8.75 -3.22
C ALA A 23 -3.70 9.48 -1.88
N TRP A 24 -2.67 9.47 -1.02
CA TRP A 24 -2.68 10.25 0.23
C TRP A 24 -2.46 11.74 -0.02
N GLN A 25 -1.53 12.11 -0.90
CA GLN A 25 -1.30 13.50 -1.30
C GLN A 25 -2.58 14.13 -1.83
N GLN A 26 -3.26 13.47 -2.76
CA GLN A 26 -4.51 13.97 -3.32
C GLN A 26 -5.58 14.18 -2.21
N LEU A 27 -5.73 13.21 -1.31
CA LEU A 27 -6.67 13.36 -0.18
C LEU A 27 -6.30 14.54 0.72
N ALA A 28 -5.01 14.68 1.03
CA ALA A 28 -4.51 15.73 1.91
C ALA A 28 -4.70 17.12 1.27
N ASP A 29 -4.40 17.26 -0.02
CA ASP A 29 -4.61 18.51 -0.77
C ASP A 29 -6.09 18.91 -0.80
N GLU A 30 -7.00 17.95 -1.00
CA GLU A 30 -8.45 18.19 -0.98
C GLU A 30 -8.96 18.62 0.41
N GLU A 31 -8.36 18.12 1.48
CA GLU A 31 -8.71 18.47 2.87
C GLU A 31 -7.90 19.69 3.40
N GLY A 32 -6.99 20.25 2.60
CA GLY A 32 -6.12 21.35 3.02
C GLY A 32 -5.09 20.96 4.08
N ILE A 33 -4.72 19.68 4.15
CA ILE A 33 -3.78 19.14 5.14
C ILE A 33 -2.38 19.07 4.51
N TYR A 34 -1.37 19.58 5.21
CA TYR A 34 0.01 19.46 4.76
C TYR A 34 0.47 18.00 4.76
N PHE A 35 0.98 17.54 3.62
CA PHE A 35 1.52 16.20 3.42
C PHE A 35 2.79 16.23 2.56
N ASP A 36 3.79 15.43 2.93
CA ASP A 36 5.06 15.32 2.24
C ASP A 36 5.66 13.91 2.34
N ALA A 37 6.85 13.73 1.76
CA ALA A 37 7.57 12.46 1.76
C ALA A 37 7.99 12.00 3.17
N GLU A 38 8.27 12.92 4.09
CA GLU A 38 8.65 12.59 5.47
C GLU A 38 7.46 12.00 6.23
N ILE A 39 6.27 12.60 6.07
CA ILE A 39 5.03 12.07 6.63
C ILE A 39 4.70 10.71 5.98
N ASN A 40 4.85 10.59 4.66
CA ASN A 40 4.59 9.32 3.97
C ASN A 40 5.47 8.17 4.48
N GLN A 41 6.70 8.44 4.90
CA GLN A 41 7.59 7.41 5.46
C GLN A 41 6.99 6.77 6.72
N ARG A 42 6.25 7.55 7.53
CA ARG A 42 5.55 7.06 8.73
C ARG A 42 4.37 6.12 8.41
N LEU A 43 3.89 6.12 7.17
CA LEU A 43 2.72 5.32 6.74
C LEU A 43 3.10 3.91 6.25
N ARG A 44 4.39 3.62 6.08
CA ARG A 44 4.86 2.33 5.54
C ARG A 44 4.57 1.18 6.49
N GLY A 45 3.91 0.14 5.97
CA GLY A 45 3.48 -1.03 6.76
C GLY A 45 2.32 -0.77 7.73
N VAL A 46 1.76 0.44 7.73
CA VAL A 46 0.67 0.86 8.62
C VAL A 46 -0.68 0.62 7.95
N SER A 47 -1.72 0.33 8.74
CA SER A 47 -3.05 0.13 8.19
C SER A 47 -3.60 1.43 7.59
N ARG A 48 -4.61 1.34 6.72
CA ARG A 48 -5.22 2.53 6.09
C ARG A 48 -5.80 3.50 7.11
N MET A 49 -6.46 2.99 8.15
CA MET A 49 -7.08 3.84 9.17
C MET A 49 -6.00 4.51 10.02
N ASP A 50 -4.99 3.75 10.46
CA ASP A 50 -3.89 4.30 11.24
C ASP A 50 -3.07 5.31 10.41
N SER A 51 -2.94 5.09 9.09
CA SER A 51 -2.30 6.06 8.19
C SER A 51 -3.11 7.36 8.09
N LEU A 52 -4.44 7.26 8.04
CA LEU A 52 -5.32 8.43 8.06
C LEU A 52 -5.15 9.19 9.38
N GLU A 53 -5.09 8.50 10.53
CA GLU A 53 -4.85 9.15 11.82
C GLU A 53 -3.55 9.95 11.83
N ILE A 54 -2.46 9.41 11.27
CA ILE A 54 -1.17 10.11 11.15
C ILE A 54 -1.29 11.39 10.32
N ILE A 55 -2.04 11.35 9.21
CA ILE A 55 -2.24 12.53 8.36
C ILE A 55 -3.10 13.57 9.09
N LEU A 56 -4.15 13.13 9.79
CA LEU A 56 -5.05 14.01 10.52
C LEU A 56 -4.41 14.70 11.74
N GLU A 57 -3.24 14.24 12.23
CA GLU A 57 -2.43 14.97 13.21
C GLU A 57 -2.08 16.40 12.76
N ARG A 58 -2.10 16.67 11.45
CA ARG A 58 -1.80 17.97 10.84
C ARG A 58 -3.03 18.76 10.42
N ALA A 59 -4.24 18.26 10.70
CA ALA A 59 -5.46 18.94 10.33
C ALA A 59 -5.82 20.06 11.34
N ASP A 60 -6.41 21.14 10.83
CA ASP A 60 -6.87 22.26 11.67
C ASP A 60 -8.16 21.95 12.46
N ARG A 61 -8.78 20.79 12.19
CA ARG A 61 -10.02 20.35 12.84
C ARG A 61 -9.98 18.89 13.20
N ASN A 62 -10.86 18.52 14.14
CA ASN A 62 -11.15 17.14 14.44
C ASN A 62 -12.15 16.55 13.43
N TYR A 63 -12.02 15.25 13.21
CA TYR A 63 -12.90 14.46 12.36
C TYR A 63 -13.62 13.41 13.20
N THR A 64 -14.90 13.20 12.94
CA THR A 64 -15.65 12.09 13.54
C THR A 64 -15.23 10.76 12.93
N ASN A 65 -15.57 9.65 13.60
CA ASN A 65 -15.26 8.32 13.07
C ASN A 65 -15.95 8.07 11.71
N GLU A 66 -17.15 8.61 11.53
CA GLU A 66 -17.90 8.54 10.27
C GLU A 66 -17.20 9.31 9.15
N GLU A 67 -16.73 10.54 9.41
CA GLU A 67 -15.96 11.31 8.43
C GLU A 67 -14.66 10.60 8.07
N LYS A 68 -13.92 10.08 9.06
CA LYS A 68 -12.68 9.33 8.83
C LYS A 68 -12.92 8.12 7.93
N LYS A 69 -14.03 7.42 8.12
CA LYS A 69 -14.38 6.29 7.25
C LYS A 69 -14.60 6.72 5.80
N VAL A 70 -15.32 7.83 5.58
CA VAL A 70 -15.53 8.40 4.23
C VAL A 70 -14.20 8.78 3.59
N LEU A 71 -13.29 9.43 4.33
CA LEU A 71 -11.96 9.79 3.83
C LEU A 71 -11.11 8.57 3.48
N ALA A 72 -11.11 7.54 4.34
CA ALA A 72 -10.38 6.30 4.12
C ALA A 72 -10.92 5.52 2.90
N ASP A 73 -12.23 5.58 2.65
CA ASP A 73 -12.84 4.97 1.47
C ASP A 73 -12.54 5.78 0.21
N ARG A 74 -12.59 7.12 0.27
CA ARG A 74 -12.23 8.02 -0.82
C ARG A 74 -10.78 7.84 -1.26
N LYS A 75 -9.83 7.83 -0.32
CA LYS A 75 -8.43 7.52 -0.61
C LYS A 75 -8.25 6.16 -1.26
N ASN A 76 -9.02 5.16 -0.83
CA ASN A 76 -8.92 3.82 -1.40
C ASN A 76 -9.47 3.76 -2.82
N ALA A 77 -10.46 4.59 -3.18
CA ALA A 77 -10.90 4.73 -4.56
C ALA A 77 -9.75 5.27 -5.44
N TYR A 78 -9.10 6.36 -5.01
CA TYR A 78 -7.93 6.92 -5.72
C TYR A 78 -6.82 5.89 -5.90
N TYR A 79 -6.49 5.17 -4.82
CA TYR A 79 -5.49 4.11 -4.88
C TYR A 79 -5.88 3.00 -5.86
N ARG A 80 -7.15 2.57 -5.87
CA ARG A 80 -7.63 1.52 -6.79
C ARG A 80 -7.56 1.95 -8.25
N GLU A 81 -7.79 3.22 -8.54
CA GLU A 81 -7.61 3.77 -9.89
C GLU A 81 -6.13 3.78 -10.29
N LEU A 82 -5.24 4.18 -9.38
CA LEU A 82 -3.79 4.20 -9.64
C LEU A 82 -3.22 2.81 -9.91
N ILE A 83 -3.62 1.79 -9.12
CA ILE A 83 -3.09 0.43 -9.30
C ILE A 83 -3.61 -0.27 -10.56
N GLN A 84 -4.67 0.23 -11.21
CA GLN A 84 -5.11 -0.32 -12.50
C GLN A 84 -4.09 -0.06 -13.62
N ALA A 85 -3.20 0.92 -13.45
CA ALA A 85 -2.11 1.18 -14.37
C ALA A 85 -0.89 0.29 -14.12
N LEU A 86 -0.91 -0.59 -13.11
CA LEU A 86 0.19 -1.52 -12.86
C LEU A 86 0.31 -2.53 -13.99
N THR A 87 1.55 -2.80 -14.36
CA THR A 87 1.95 -3.78 -15.37
C THR A 87 2.98 -4.73 -14.76
N PRO A 88 3.33 -5.84 -15.43
CA PRO A 88 4.42 -6.70 -14.98
C PRO A 88 5.76 -5.98 -14.79
N ASP A 89 5.99 -4.83 -15.44
CA ASP A 89 7.20 -4.03 -15.27
C ASP A 89 7.32 -3.39 -13.87
N ASN A 90 6.21 -3.36 -13.12
CA ASN A 90 6.20 -2.88 -11.73
C ASN A 90 6.67 -3.95 -10.72
N ILE A 91 6.86 -5.20 -11.16
CA ILE A 91 7.45 -6.27 -10.34
C ILE A 91 8.91 -5.92 -10.07
N LEU A 92 9.33 -6.01 -8.81
CA LEU A 92 10.69 -5.65 -8.45
C LEU A 92 11.74 -6.59 -9.07
N PRO A 93 12.92 -6.07 -9.45
CA PRO A 93 13.98 -6.88 -10.02
C PRO A 93 14.35 -8.08 -9.13
N GLY A 94 14.49 -9.26 -9.74
CA GLY A 94 14.87 -10.49 -9.05
C GLY A 94 13.71 -11.28 -8.42
N VAL A 95 12.52 -10.68 -8.25
CA VAL A 95 11.34 -11.38 -7.69
C VAL A 95 10.95 -12.57 -8.56
N GLY A 96 10.81 -12.37 -9.88
CA GLY A 96 10.45 -13.45 -10.81
C GLY A 96 11.36 -14.69 -10.70
N PRO A 97 12.70 -14.53 -10.85
CA PRO A 97 13.66 -15.62 -10.65
C PRO A 97 13.59 -16.28 -9.28
N ILE A 98 13.43 -15.50 -8.20
CA ILE A 98 13.31 -16.05 -6.83
C ILE A 98 12.06 -16.92 -6.71
N LEU A 99 10.90 -16.43 -7.16
CA LEU A 99 9.65 -17.17 -7.10
C LEU A 99 9.71 -18.46 -7.94
N ALA A 100 10.38 -18.44 -9.09
CA ALA A 100 10.61 -19.62 -9.91
C ALA A 100 11.48 -20.65 -9.17
N GLY A 101 12.63 -20.23 -8.62
CA GLY A 101 13.52 -21.11 -7.86
C GLY A 101 12.86 -21.73 -6.63
N LEU A 102 12.05 -20.97 -5.89
CA LEU A 102 11.29 -21.49 -4.74
C LEU A 102 10.30 -22.59 -5.17
N LYS A 103 9.59 -22.39 -6.29
CA LYS A 103 8.68 -23.40 -6.84
C LYS A 103 9.40 -24.67 -7.26
N GLU A 104 10.54 -24.56 -7.95
CA GLU A 104 11.35 -25.70 -8.37
C GLU A 104 11.83 -26.56 -7.20
N HIS A 105 12.14 -25.94 -6.05
CA HIS A 105 12.56 -26.62 -4.84
C HIS A 105 11.39 -27.15 -3.98
N GLY A 106 10.15 -27.01 -4.44
CA GLY A 106 8.95 -27.43 -3.72
C GLY A 106 8.65 -26.59 -2.46
N ILE A 107 9.20 -25.37 -2.38
CA ILE A 107 8.99 -24.45 -1.27
C ILE A 107 7.65 -23.72 -1.50
N LYS A 108 6.82 -23.64 -0.46
CA LYS A 108 5.52 -22.95 -0.53
C LYS A 108 5.73 -21.43 -0.51
N ILE A 109 4.86 -20.70 -1.19
CA ILE A 109 4.90 -19.24 -1.29
C ILE A 109 3.57 -18.70 -0.80
N ALA A 110 3.61 -17.68 0.04
CA ALA A 110 2.44 -16.93 0.48
C ALA A 110 2.75 -15.43 0.47
N VAL A 111 1.70 -14.60 0.44
CA VAL A 111 1.80 -13.15 0.60
C VAL A 111 1.11 -12.77 1.91
N GLY A 112 1.79 -11.97 2.73
CA GLY A 112 1.25 -11.37 3.95
C GLY A 112 1.36 -9.86 3.87
N SER A 113 0.26 -9.20 3.48
CA SER A 113 0.20 -7.73 3.34
C SER A 113 -0.99 -7.16 4.12
N SER A 114 -0.83 -5.94 4.65
CA SER A 114 -1.91 -5.16 5.27
C SER A 114 -2.87 -4.55 4.22
N SER A 115 -2.46 -4.56 2.94
CA SER A 115 -3.28 -4.05 1.84
C SER A 115 -4.44 -4.98 1.52
N LYS A 116 -5.66 -4.48 1.71
CA LYS A 116 -6.90 -5.17 1.28
C LYS A 116 -7.01 -5.30 -0.24
N ASN A 117 -6.15 -4.62 -1.00
CA ASN A 117 -6.14 -4.66 -2.46
C ASN A 117 -5.15 -5.69 -3.02
N THR A 118 -4.47 -6.47 -2.17
CA THR A 118 -3.54 -7.53 -2.59
C THR A 118 -4.10 -8.43 -3.70
N PRO A 119 -5.36 -8.92 -3.65
CA PRO A 119 -5.90 -9.76 -4.74
C PRO A 119 -6.14 -9.05 -6.07
N LEU A 120 -6.12 -7.72 -6.11
CA LEU A 120 -6.23 -6.95 -7.36
C LEU A 120 -4.87 -6.73 -8.03
N ILE A 121 -3.78 -6.95 -7.28
CA ILE A 121 -2.40 -6.71 -7.73
C ILE A 121 -1.73 -8.02 -8.19
N LEU A 122 -2.10 -9.15 -7.56
CA LEU A 122 -1.63 -10.50 -7.91
C LEU A 122 -2.41 -11.11 -9.08
#